data_AF-A0A6A9T660-F1
#
_entry.id   AF-A0A6A9T660-F1
#
_cell.length_a   1.000
_cell.length_b   1.000
_cell.length_c   1.000
_cell.angle_alpha   90.00
_cell.angle_beta   90.00
_cell.angle_gamma   90.00
#
_symmetry.space_group_name_H-M   'P 1'
#
loop_
_entity.id
_entity.type
_entity.pdbx_description
1 polymer ?
#
loop_
_entity_poly.entity_id
_entity_poly.type
_entity_poly.pdbx_seq_one_letter_code
_entity_poly.pdbx_strand_id
1 'polypeptide(L)' 'MNLGEYYAEDLHELVEQFDQRDVFRPGEREAWEEEINDAEDDYQSLMYLNESLLEAIDDRDGVKEVVDNHTHPETKQFV' A
#
# COMPACT_ATOMS: atom_id res chain seq x y z
N MET A 1 11.33 -13.28 7.47
CA MET A 1 11.46 -11.83 7.31
C MET A 1 12.62 -11.49 6.41
N ASN A 2 12.32 -11.57 5.12
CA ASN A 2 13.07 -11.05 3.99
C ASN A 2 12.50 -9.66 3.60
N LEU A 3 13.14 -9.00 2.64
CA LEU A 3 12.74 -7.64 2.22
C LEU A 3 11.32 -7.56 1.64
N GLY A 4 10.85 -8.60 0.95
CA GLY A 4 9.48 -8.70 0.42
C GLY A 4 8.45 -8.79 1.54
N GLU A 5 8.69 -9.63 2.55
CA GLU A 5 7.81 -9.74 3.74
C GLU A 5 7.62 -8.38 4.43
N TYR A 6 8.71 -7.63 4.67
CA TYR A 6 8.62 -6.29 5.28
C TYR A 6 7.84 -5.29 4.40
N TYR A 7 7.97 -5.41 3.08
CA TYR A 7 7.31 -4.52 2.14
C TYR A 7 5.81 -4.86 1.98
N ALA A 8 5.46 -6.15 2.05
CA ALA A 8 4.07 -6.59 2.09
C ALA A 8 3.38 -6.10 3.37
N GLU A 9 4.03 -6.20 4.52
CA GLU A 9 3.51 -5.66 5.79
C GLU A 9 3.28 -4.14 5.72
N ASP A 10 4.22 -3.39 5.12
CA ASP A 10 4.11 -1.94 4.90
C ASP A 10 2.90 -1.58 4.02
N LEU A 11 2.75 -2.29 2.90
CA LEU A 11 1.62 -2.10 1.99
C LEU A 11 0.27 -2.45 2.62
N HIS A 12 0.22 -3.52 3.43
CA HIS A 12 -0.99 -3.86 4.18
C HIS A 12 -1.37 -2.75 5.16
N GLU A 13 -0.39 -2.18 5.87
CA GLU A 13 -0.66 -1.03 6.76
C GLU A 13 -1.15 0.19 5.96
N LEU A 14 -0.54 0.47 4.81
CA LEU A 14 -0.94 1.57 3.95
C LEU A 14 -2.39 1.41 3.45
N VAL A 15 -2.75 0.21 2.99
CA VAL A 15 -4.13 -0.15 2.60
C VAL A 15 -5.09 0.02 3.78
N GLU A 16 -4.72 -0.41 4.99
CA GLU A 16 -5.56 -0.20 6.16
C GLU A 16 -5.77 1.30 6.47
N GLN A 17 -4.72 2.12 6.37
CA GLN A 17 -4.84 3.57 6.61
C GLN A 17 -5.72 4.27 5.57
N PHE A 18 -5.70 3.82 4.31
CA PHE A 18 -6.61 4.31 3.29
C PHE A 18 -8.06 3.86 3.54
N ASP A 19 -8.28 2.62 3.98
CA ASP A 19 -9.61 2.10 4.33
C ASP A 19 -10.23 2.86 5.51
N GLN A 20 -9.44 3.16 6.55
CA GLN A 20 -9.89 3.97 7.69
C GLN A 20 -10.37 5.38 7.31
N ARG A 21 -9.94 5.87 6.15
CA ARG A 21 -10.33 7.18 5.60
C ARG A 21 -11.40 7.11 4.52
N ASP A 22 -11.99 5.94 4.31
CA ASP A 22 -13.03 5.70 3.30
C ASP A 22 -12.53 6.03 1.87
N VAL A 23 -11.22 5.90 1.62
CA VAL A 23 -10.60 6.16 0.32
C VAL A 23 -11.00 5.09 -0.69
N PHE A 24 -11.12 3.84 -0.23
CA PHE A 24 -11.50 2.70 -1.06
C PHE A 24 -13.01 2.60 -1.25
N ARG A 25 -13.40 2.18 -2.45
CA ARG A 25 -14.76 1.73 -2.73
C ARG A 25 -14.95 0.32 -2.17
N PRO A 26 -16.19 -0.11 -1.96
CA PRO A 26 -16.49 -1.48 -1.52
C PRO A 26 -15.82 -2.52 -2.41
N GLY A 27 -15.02 -3.40 -1.80
CA GLY A 27 -14.29 -4.48 -2.49
C GLY A 27 -12.93 -4.09 -3.09
N GLU A 28 -12.56 -2.80 -3.16
CA GLU A 28 -11.21 -2.42 -3.63
C GLU A 28 -10.13 -2.82 -2.62
N ARG A 29 -10.40 -2.65 -1.32
CA ARG A 29 -9.48 -3.07 -0.26
C ARG A 29 -9.12 -4.55 -0.35
N GLU A 30 -10.13 -5.42 -0.43
CA GLU A 30 -9.95 -6.87 -0.48
C GLU A 30 -9.12 -7.28 -1.71
N ALA A 31 -9.35 -6.62 -2.86
CA ALA A 31 -8.55 -6.86 -4.07
C ALA A 31 -7.07 -6.47 -3.87
N TRP A 32 -6.79 -5.35 -3.20
CA TRP A 32 -5.41 -4.96 -2.89
C TRP A 32 -4.75 -5.91 -1.89
N GLU A 33 -5.45 -6.33 -0.84
CA GLU A 33 -4.92 -7.30 0.14
C GLU A 33 -4.61 -8.66 -0.51
N GLU A 34 -5.43 -9.13 -1.44
CA GLU A 34 -5.16 -10.36 -2.19
C GLU A 34 -3.90 -10.24 -3.07
N GLU A 35 -3.76 -9.14 -3.81
CA GLU A 35 -2.59 -8.92 -4.69
C GLU A 35 -1.28 -8.75 -3.89
N ILE A 36 -1.33 -8.09 -2.72
CA ILE A 36 -0.17 -7.96 -1.83
C ILE A 36 0.26 -9.34 -1.30
N ASN A 37 -0.70 -10.19 -0.92
CA ASN A 37 -0.41 -11.53 -0.43
C ASN A 37 0.17 -12.44 -1.53
N ASP A 38 -0.28 -12.32 -2.78
CA ASP A 38 0.29 -13.09 -3.91
C ASP A 38 1.73 -12.64 -4.22
N ALA A 39 2.03 -11.36 -4.00
CA ALA A 39 3.32 -10.75 -4.27
C ALA A 39 4.31 -10.76 -3.08
N GLU A 40 3.98 -11.33 -1.92
CA GLU A 40 4.80 -11.26 -0.68
C GLU A 40 6.27 -11.69 -0.88
N ASP A 41 6.50 -12.70 -1.72
CA ASP A 41 7.85 -13.20 -2.04
C ASP A 41 8.56 -12.44 -3.17
N ASP A 42 7.87 -11.55 -3.89
CA ASP A 42 8.37 -10.82 -5.07
C ASP A 42 8.36 -9.29 -4.86
N TYR A 43 9.50 -8.77 -4.40
CA TYR A 43 9.70 -7.35 -4.16
C TYR A 43 9.36 -6.45 -5.37
N GLN A 44 9.65 -6.89 -6.60
CA GLN A 44 9.35 -6.06 -7.78
C GLN A 44 7.86 -5.92 -8.01
N SER A 45 7.11 -7.01 -7.81
CA SER A 45 5.66 -7.03 -7.91
C SER A 45 5.03 -6.14 -6.83
N LEU A 46 5.52 -6.20 -5.59
CA LEU A 46 5.05 -5.31 -4.54
C LEU A 46 5.35 -3.83 -4.83
N MET A 47 6.54 -3.51 -5.35
CA MET A 47 6.88 -2.15 -5.75
C MET A 47 5.90 -1.61 -6.81
N TYR A 48 5.60 -2.43 -7.82
CA TYR A 48 4.64 -2.07 -8.86
C TYR A 48 3.20 -1.92 -8.32
N LEU A 49 2.81 -2.76 -7.36
CA LEU A 49 1.52 -2.66 -6.67
C LEU A 49 1.40 -1.36 -5.87
N ASN A 50 2.47 -0.93 -5.19
CA ASN A 50 2.49 0.36 -4.48
C ASN A 50 2.27 1.53 -5.44
N GLU A 51 3.03 1.59 -6.54
CA GLU A 51 2.87 2.64 -7.56
C GLU A 51 1.45 2.64 -8.15
N SER A 52 0.92 1.45 -8.46
CA SER A 52 -0.44 1.28 -9.00
C SER A 52 -1.52 1.70 -8.00
N LEU A 53 -1.33 1.37 -6.71
CA LEU A 53 -2.22 1.75 -5.63
C LEU A 53 -2.27 3.28 -5.50
N LEU A 54 -1.10 3.92 -5.40
CA LEU A 54 -0.99 5.37 -5.27
C LEU A 54 -1.59 6.10 -6.48
N GLU A 55 -1.34 5.62 -7.71
CA GLU A 55 -1.95 6.20 -8.91
C GLU A 55 -3.48 6.03 -8.93
N ALA A 56 -3.98 4.87 -8.51
CA ALA A 56 -5.43 4.58 -8.50
C ALA A 56 -6.22 5.43 -7.49
N ILE A 57 -5.53 5.97 -6.47
CA ILE A 57 -6.13 6.75 -5.39
C ILE A 57 -5.65 8.21 -5.35
N ASP A 58 -4.67 8.63 -6.16
CA ASP A 58 -4.06 9.98 -6.12
C ASP A 58 -5.09 11.14 -6.12
N ASP A 59 -6.17 11.00 -6.90
CA ASP A 59 -7.23 12.02 -7.01
C ASP A 59 -8.24 11.99 -5.85
N ARG A 60 -8.12 11.04 -4.91
CA ARG A 60 -9.07 10.84 -3.81
C ARG A 60 -8.68 11.66 -2.57
N ASP A 61 -9.69 12.26 -1.93
CA ASP A 61 -9.50 13.09 -0.75
C ASP A 61 -8.96 12.25 0.43
N GLY A 62 -8.00 12.80 1.19
CA GLY A 62 -7.37 12.11 2.33
C GLY A 62 -6.13 11.27 2.00
N VAL A 63 -5.84 11.00 0.72
CA VAL A 63 -4.68 10.19 0.30
C VAL A 63 -3.36 10.87 0.59
N LYS A 64 -3.22 12.13 0.19
CA LYS A 64 -1.99 12.89 0.38
C LYS A 64 -1.53 12.94 1.84
N GLU A 65 -2.46 13.01 2.78
CA GLU A 65 -2.13 13.03 4.20
C GLU A 65 -1.76 11.64 4.75
N VAL A 66 -2.28 10.54 4.19
CA VAL A 66 -1.80 9.19 4.54
C VAL A 66 -0.38 9.03 4.04
N VAL A 67 -0.14 9.33 2.76
CA VAL A 67 1.17 9.18 2.12
C VAL A 67 2.24 10.01 2.84
N ASP A 68 1.94 11.26 3.21
CA ASP A 68 2.90 12.13 3.91
C ASP A 68 3.20 11.67 5.35
N ASN A 69 2.23 11.03 6.03
CA ASN A 69 2.39 10.50 7.39
C ASN A 69 2.90 9.06 7.44
N HIS A 70 2.67 8.27 6.39
CA HIS A 70 3.10 6.90 6.27
C HIS A 70 4.62 6.89 6.06
N THR A 71 5.35 6.84 7.17
CA THR A 71 6.80 6.86 7.18
C THR A 71 7.33 5.71 8.01
N HIS A 72 7.31 4.51 7.45
CA HIS A 72 8.15 3.43 7.95
C HIS A 72 9.63 3.75 7.66
N PRO A 73 10.51 3.80 8.66
CA PRO A 73 11.92 4.18 8.46
C PRO A 73 12.70 3.20 7.59
N GLU A 74 12.24 1.96 7.45
CA GLU A 74 12.87 0.91 6.64
C GLU A 74 12.39 0.93 5.17
N THR A 75 11.14 1.36 4.93
CA THR A 75 10.55 1.55 3.58
C THR A 75 10.48 3.02 3.16
N LYS A 76 11.05 3.94 3.96
CA LYS A 76 11.07 5.40 3.75
C LYS A 76 11.66 5.89 2.42
N GLN A 77 12.30 5.00 1.69
CA GLN A 77 12.83 5.24 0.35
C GLN A 77 11.75 5.13 -0.74
N PHE A 78 10.54 4.73 -0.37
CA PHE A 78 9.47 4.30 -1.27
C PHE A 78 8.18 5.12 -1.15
N VAL A 79 8.26 6.31 -0.54
CA VAL A 79 7.26 7.39 -0.57
C VAL A 79 7.85 8.65 -1.20
#